data_AF-A0A256LLJ3-F1
#
_entry.id   AF-A0A256LLJ3-F1
#
_cell.length_a   1.000
_cell.length_b   1.000
_cell.length_c   1.000
_cell.angle_alpha   90.00
_cell.angle_beta   90.00
_cell.angle_gamma   90.00
#
_symmetry.space_group_name_H-M   'P 1'
#
loop_
_entity.id
_entity.type
_entity.pdbx_description
1 polymer ?
#
loop_
_entity_poly.entity_id
_entity_poly.type
_entity_poly.pdbx_seq_one_letter_code
_entity_poly.pdbx_strand_id
1 'polypeptide(L)'
;MCEKEDLNIGLVLQYQVAPKGTFDADTLVRHARDFGFRGVSIKDGDDSQIEALQAACQKYAIKFCQKRPAEKLISPDVLAKLIAARLDNMNIYFEVELNQDGSINPESDPAMKTLRTWIDRFGHAYYESRADHEIKADEDNVHVFYNAIAKYQRYVFIHIPLEESIELKHVPQVEKSAWIDTRNELEFKQDGDRLHIELKRKEDSEQFSVYGLRLQLHRPEDDLGKTEY
;
A
#
# COMPACT_ATOMS: atom_id res chain seq x y z
N MET A 1 24.45 -10.94 6.84
CA MET A 1 23.66 -10.13 5.88
C MET A 1 22.20 -10.35 6.22
N CYS A 2 21.45 -9.30 6.59
CA CYS A 2 20.03 -9.44 6.87
C CYS A 2 19.32 -9.69 5.53
N GLU A 3 18.61 -10.81 5.40
CA GLU A 3 17.86 -11.12 4.18
C GLU A 3 16.89 -9.96 3.86
N LYS A 4 16.90 -9.48 2.61
CA LYS A 4 15.91 -8.51 2.19
C LYS A 4 14.55 -9.20 2.17
N GLU A 5 13.62 -8.66 2.93
CA GLU A 5 12.24 -9.14 2.96
C GLU A 5 11.55 -8.90 1.62
N ASP A 6 10.63 -9.78 1.25
CA ASP A 6 9.82 -9.61 0.05
C ASP A 6 9.01 -8.31 0.15
N LEU A 7 9.09 -7.48 -0.88
CA LEU A 7 8.32 -6.24 -1.00
C LEU A 7 6.82 -6.49 -1.17
N ASN A 8 6.39 -7.71 -1.51
CA ASN A 8 4.96 -8.06 -1.56
C ASN A 8 4.30 -8.11 -0.18
N ILE A 9 5.10 -8.07 0.90
CA ILE A 9 4.60 -7.89 2.27
C ILE A 9 4.00 -6.49 2.39
N GLY A 10 4.75 -5.44 2.04
CA GLY A 10 4.30 -4.05 1.99
C GLY A 10 4.05 -3.41 3.37
N LEU A 11 3.24 -4.05 4.21
CA LEU A 11 2.79 -3.56 5.51
C LEU A 11 3.03 -4.60 6.61
N VAL A 12 3.76 -4.20 7.65
CA VAL A 12 4.09 -5.03 8.81
C VAL A 12 3.57 -4.37 10.08
N LEU A 13 2.84 -5.12 10.90
CA LEU A 13 2.42 -4.68 12.22
C LEU A 13 3.41 -5.19 13.27
N GLN A 14 4.13 -4.27 13.92
CA GLN A 14 5.11 -4.57 14.95
C GLN A 14 4.50 -4.38 16.34
N TYR A 15 4.34 -5.47 17.07
CA TYR A 15 3.81 -5.43 18.43
C TYR A 15 4.91 -5.15 19.43
N GLN A 16 4.78 -4.09 20.22
CA GLN A 16 5.66 -3.82 21.34
C GLN A 16 5.10 -4.47 22.60
N VAL A 17 5.84 -5.46 23.13
CA VAL A 17 5.44 -6.22 24.32
C VAL A 17 5.76 -5.41 25.57
N ALA A 18 4.81 -5.34 26.51
CA ALA A 18 5.05 -4.74 27.81
C ALA A 18 6.07 -5.59 28.63
N PRO A 19 6.86 -4.99 29.54
CA PRO A 19 7.75 -5.75 30.41
C PRO A 19 6.99 -6.80 31.23
N LYS A 20 7.39 -8.08 31.12
CA LYS A 20 6.70 -9.25 31.71
C LYS A 20 5.25 -9.46 31.19
N GLY A 21 4.89 -8.80 30.10
CA GLY A 21 3.59 -8.99 29.45
C GLY A 21 3.49 -10.36 28.82
N THR A 22 2.30 -10.94 28.87
CA THR A 22 1.91 -12.13 28.11
C THR A 22 1.00 -11.71 26.98
N PHE A 23 0.96 -12.44 25.87
CA PHE A 23 0.00 -12.19 24.80
C PHE A 23 -0.44 -13.48 24.14
N ASP A 24 -1.60 -13.41 23.47
CA ASP A 24 -2.11 -14.48 22.62
C ASP A 24 -1.64 -14.24 21.17
N ALA A 25 -0.66 -15.03 20.74
CA ALA A 25 -0.08 -14.94 19.40
C ALA A 25 -1.14 -15.14 18.28
N ASP A 26 -2.09 -16.04 18.46
CA ASP A 26 -3.15 -16.29 17.48
C ASP A 26 -4.05 -15.05 17.34
N THR A 27 -4.42 -14.44 18.46
CA THR A 27 -5.25 -13.23 18.46
C THR A 27 -4.55 -12.06 17.79
N LEU A 28 -3.27 -11.83 18.09
CA LEU A 28 -2.49 -10.77 17.45
C LEU A 28 -2.34 -11.00 15.94
N VAL A 29 -1.93 -12.19 15.53
CA VAL A 29 -1.71 -12.49 14.11
C VAL A 29 -3.01 -12.41 13.31
N ARG A 30 -4.12 -12.91 13.87
CA ARG A 30 -5.45 -12.77 13.26
C ARG A 30 -5.82 -11.29 13.14
N HIS A 31 -5.60 -10.48 14.17
CA HIS A 31 -5.85 -9.05 14.12
C HIS A 31 -5.09 -8.38 12.98
N ALA A 32 -3.77 -8.58 12.88
CA ALA A 32 -2.97 -8.00 11.78
C ALA A 32 -3.54 -8.36 10.40
N ARG A 33 -3.87 -9.65 10.19
CA ARG A 33 -4.47 -10.13 8.94
C ARG A 33 -5.83 -9.48 8.67
N ASP A 34 -6.70 -9.40 9.66
CA ASP A 34 -8.04 -8.85 9.54
C ASP A 34 -8.01 -7.34 9.29
N PHE A 35 -6.92 -6.65 9.62
CA PHE A 35 -6.68 -5.26 9.25
C PHE A 35 -5.88 -5.08 7.95
N GLY A 36 -5.60 -6.19 7.25
CA GLY A 36 -5.03 -6.18 5.91
C GLY A 36 -3.51 -6.21 5.88
N PHE A 37 -2.81 -6.29 7.01
CA PHE A 37 -1.35 -6.43 7.06
C PHE A 37 -0.94 -7.79 6.50
N ARG A 38 0.22 -7.86 5.84
CA ARG A 38 0.79 -9.11 5.32
C ARG A 38 2.04 -9.56 6.07
N GLY A 39 2.46 -8.79 7.06
CA GLY A 39 3.51 -9.17 7.98
C GLY A 39 3.22 -8.79 9.42
N VAL A 40 3.82 -9.53 10.34
CA VAL A 40 3.84 -9.24 11.77
C VAL A 40 5.27 -9.31 12.27
N SER A 41 5.62 -8.41 13.18
CA SER A 41 6.87 -8.46 13.93
C SER A 41 6.62 -8.26 15.42
N ILE A 42 7.61 -8.55 16.24
CA ILE A 42 7.56 -8.36 17.68
C ILE A 42 8.78 -7.59 18.16
N LYS A 43 8.52 -6.62 19.02
CA LYS A 43 9.53 -5.80 19.67
C LYS A 43 9.55 -6.15 21.15
N ASP A 44 10.75 -6.45 21.63
CA ASP A 44 11.09 -6.71 23.02
C ASP A 44 10.43 -7.99 23.59
N GLY A 45 10.04 -8.91 22.71
CA GLY A 45 9.61 -10.26 23.09
C GLY A 45 10.79 -11.22 23.28
N ASP A 46 10.60 -12.23 24.12
CA ASP A 46 11.56 -13.33 24.33
C ASP A 46 11.48 -14.41 23.24
N ASP A 47 12.40 -15.38 23.28
CA ASP A 47 12.49 -16.44 22.27
C ASP A 47 11.20 -17.29 22.21
N SER A 48 10.56 -17.58 23.35
CA SER A 48 9.32 -18.35 23.39
C SER A 48 8.16 -17.58 22.75
N GLN A 49 8.11 -16.26 22.97
CA GLN A 49 7.13 -15.36 22.37
C GLN A 49 7.33 -15.22 20.87
N ILE A 50 8.58 -15.16 20.40
CA ILE A 50 8.93 -15.16 18.98
C ILE A 50 8.49 -16.46 18.31
N GLU A 51 8.78 -17.62 18.90
CA GLU A 51 8.37 -18.92 18.38
C GLU A 51 6.84 -19.06 18.29
N ALA A 52 6.12 -18.63 19.34
CA ALA A 52 4.66 -18.65 19.34
C ALA A 52 4.08 -17.77 18.21
N LEU A 53 4.64 -16.58 18.01
CA LEU A 53 4.20 -15.67 16.95
C LEU A 53 4.53 -16.21 15.55
N GLN A 54 5.69 -16.84 15.37
CA GLN A 54 6.06 -17.51 14.12
C GLN A 54 5.10 -18.65 13.77
N ALA A 55 4.74 -19.48 14.76
CA ALA A 55 3.78 -20.56 14.57
C ALA A 55 2.39 -20.03 14.18
N ALA A 56 1.92 -18.97 14.85
CA ALA A 56 0.67 -18.31 14.49
C ALA A 56 0.73 -17.69 13.08
N CYS A 57 1.84 -17.06 12.70
CA CYS A 57 2.04 -16.52 11.35
C CYS A 57 1.89 -17.60 10.26
N GLN A 58 2.47 -18.79 10.47
CA GLN A 58 2.31 -19.93 9.56
C GLN A 58 0.84 -20.36 9.45
N LYS A 59 0.12 -20.45 10.57
CA LYS A 59 -1.29 -20.84 10.62
C LYS A 59 -2.20 -19.90 9.84
N TYR A 60 -1.95 -18.59 9.90
CA TYR A 60 -2.78 -17.56 9.25
C TYR A 60 -2.24 -17.10 7.90
N ALA A 61 -1.20 -17.76 7.36
CA ALA A 61 -0.57 -17.45 6.08
C ALA A 61 -0.13 -15.98 5.95
N ILE A 62 0.41 -15.42 7.03
CA ILE A 62 0.98 -14.08 7.10
C ILE A 62 2.47 -14.20 7.46
N LYS A 63 3.30 -13.24 7.03
CA LYS A 63 4.75 -13.36 7.18
C LYS A 63 5.22 -12.90 8.56
N PHE A 64 5.94 -13.75 9.28
CA PHE A 64 6.76 -13.27 10.40
C PHE A 64 7.96 -12.49 9.85
N CYS A 65 8.14 -11.26 10.33
CA CYS A 65 9.16 -10.32 9.87
C CYS A 65 10.09 -9.94 11.02
N GLN A 66 11.34 -9.61 10.69
CA GLN A 66 12.32 -9.21 11.70
C GLN A 66 12.01 -7.82 12.25
N LYS A 67 12.37 -7.54 13.50
CA LYS A 67 12.20 -6.20 14.10
C LYS A 67 12.93 -5.15 13.25
N ARG A 68 12.27 -4.03 12.97
CA ARG A 68 12.82 -2.89 12.22
C ARG A 68 12.41 -1.56 12.86
N PRO A 69 13.04 -0.43 12.47
CA PRO A 69 12.49 0.89 12.77
C PRO A 69 11.04 0.95 12.30
N ALA A 70 10.15 1.37 13.19
CA ALA A 70 8.71 1.35 12.98
C ALA A 70 8.11 2.72 13.28
N GLU A 71 7.12 3.09 12.48
CA GLU A 71 6.34 4.31 12.62
C GLU A 71 5.21 4.11 13.63
N LYS A 72 4.93 5.09 14.48
CA LYS A 72 3.78 4.97 15.38
C LYS A 72 2.47 5.05 14.59
N LEU A 73 1.56 4.11 14.84
CA LEU A 73 0.25 4.06 14.20
C LEU A 73 -0.78 4.99 14.87
N ILE A 74 -0.42 6.25 15.03
CA ILE A 74 -1.27 7.29 15.66
C ILE A 74 -1.26 8.61 14.87
N SER A 75 -0.50 8.68 13.76
CA SER A 75 -0.27 9.90 12.99
C SER A 75 -1.42 10.15 12.00
N PRO A 76 -1.85 11.41 11.76
CA PRO A 76 -2.86 11.74 10.75
C PRO A 76 -2.43 11.43 9.30
N ASP A 77 -1.17 11.03 9.09
CA ASP A 77 -0.57 10.89 7.77
C ASP A 77 -0.03 9.47 7.48
N VAL A 78 -0.69 8.46 8.04
CA VAL A 78 -0.32 7.04 7.86
C VAL A 78 -0.29 6.64 6.38
N LEU A 79 -1.20 7.18 5.57
CA LEU A 79 -1.26 6.88 4.14
C LEU A 79 -0.07 7.49 3.39
N ALA A 80 0.37 8.72 3.70
CA ALA A 80 1.53 9.28 3.01
C ALA A 80 2.82 8.52 3.35
N LYS A 81 2.99 8.12 4.62
CA LYS A 81 4.13 7.29 5.03
C LYS A 81 4.14 5.96 4.27
N LEU A 82 2.98 5.36 4.06
CA LEU A 82 2.82 4.14 3.29
C LEU A 82 3.26 4.32 1.83
N ILE A 83 2.88 5.42 1.18
CA ILE A 83 3.31 5.73 -0.19
C ILE A 83 4.81 6.02 -0.26
N ALA A 84 5.35 6.83 0.66
CA ALA A 84 6.76 7.16 0.74
C ALA A 84 7.63 5.90 0.91
N ALA A 85 7.27 5.00 1.83
CA ALA A 85 7.98 3.73 2.00
C ALA A 85 7.96 2.89 0.71
N ARG A 86 6.89 2.98 -0.08
CA ARG A 86 6.81 2.26 -1.35
C ARG A 86 7.69 2.86 -2.43
N LEU A 87 7.80 4.18 -2.49
CA LEU A 87 8.75 4.88 -3.37
C LEU A 87 10.19 4.47 -3.06
N ASP A 88 10.51 4.30 -1.78
CA ASP A 88 11.84 3.86 -1.32
C ASP A 88 12.08 2.35 -1.49
N ASN A 89 11.14 1.62 -2.09
CA ASN A 89 11.17 0.16 -2.23
C ASN A 89 11.39 -0.54 -0.88
N MET A 90 10.62 -0.13 0.14
CA MET A 90 10.65 -0.71 1.48
C MET A 90 9.28 -1.25 1.89
N ASN A 91 9.29 -2.19 2.85
CA ASN A 91 8.12 -2.51 3.64
C ASN A 91 8.04 -1.50 4.79
N ILE A 92 6.86 -0.95 5.04
CA ILE A 92 6.64 -0.08 6.20
C ILE A 92 6.23 -0.90 7.41
N TYR A 93 6.81 -0.54 8.56
CA TYR A 93 6.51 -1.12 9.85
C TYR A 93 5.72 -0.12 10.66
N PHE A 94 4.56 -0.52 11.15
CA PHE A 94 3.77 0.26 12.08
C PHE A 94 3.83 -0.36 13.47
N GLU A 95 4.18 0.43 14.46
CA GLU A 95 4.29 -0.01 15.85
C GLU A 95 2.98 0.20 16.58
N VAL A 96 2.57 -0.82 17.33
CA VAL A 96 1.43 -0.80 18.24
C VAL A 96 1.86 -1.37 19.58
N GLU A 97 1.59 -0.62 20.64
CA GLU A 97 1.88 -1.03 22.01
C GLU A 97 0.81 -2.00 22.52
N LEU A 98 1.26 -3.06 23.19
CA LEU A 98 0.37 -3.98 23.91
C LEU A 98 0.22 -3.55 25.36
N ASN A 99 -0.98 -3.75 25.89
CA ASN A 99 -1.25 -3.66 27.32
C ASN A 99 -0.54 -4.80 28.08
N GLN A 100 -0.50 -4.72 29.41
CA GLN A 100 0.13 -5.76 30.25
C GLN A 100 -0.52 -7.14 30.08
N ASP A 101 -1.81 -7.18 29.75
CA ASP A 101 -2.57 -8.41 29.47
C ASP A 101 -2.41 -8.93 28.03
N GLY A 102 -1.60 -8.24 27.21
CA GLY A 102 -1.34 -8.59 25.82
C GLY A 102 -2.40 -8.13 24.83
N SER A 103 -3.43 -7.42 25.29
CA SER A 103 -4.41 -6.79 24.40
C SER A 103 -3.81 -5.58 23.69
N ILE A 104 -4.35 -5.26 22.51
CA ILE A 104 -3.91 -4.12 21.71
C ILE A 104 -4.40 -2.82 22.34
N ASN A 105 -3.53 -1.81 22.45
CA ASN A 105 -3.92 -0.50 22.93
C ASN A 105 -4.90 0.18 21.92
N PRO A 106 -6.11 0.57 22.35
CA PRO A 106 -7.13 1.15 21.46
C PRO A 106 -6.77 2.53 20.90
N GLU A 107 -5.71 3.20 21.41
CA GLU A 107 -5.26 4.50 20.87
C GLU A 107 -4.89 4.43 19.38
N SER A 108 -4.50 3.25 18.89
CA SER A 108 -4.18 3.04 17.47
C SER A 108 -5.41 2.77 16.60
N ASP A 109 -6.59 2.54 17.17
CA ASP A 109 -7.79 2.10 16.46
C ASP A 109 -8.25 3.06 15.35
N PRO A 110 -8.24 4.40 15.53
CA PRO A 110 -8.65 5.32 14.47
C PRO A 110 -7.76 5.22 13.23
N ALA A 111 -6.43 5.23 13.42
CA ALA A 111 -5.46 5.14 12.33
C ALA A 111 -5.50 3.75 11.67
N MET A 112 -5.64 2.70 12.48
CA MET A 112 -5.81 1.32 12.02
C MET A 112 -7.07 1.16 11.15
N LYS A 113 -8.18 1.79 11.54
CA LYS A 113 -9.43 1.79 10.78
C LYS A 113 -9.28 2.55 9.45
N THR A 114 -8.69 3.74 9.46
CA THR A 114 -8.41 4.50 8.22
C THR A 114 -7.56 3.68 7.26
N LEU A 115 -6.48 3.07 7.77
CA LEU A 115 -5.61 2.22 6.98
C LEU A 115 -6.37 1.01 6.41
N ARG A 116 -7.18 0.33 7.20
CA ARG A 116 -7.98 -0.81 6.75
C ARG A 116 -8.97 -0.43 5.64
N THR A 117 -9.75 0.64 5.85
CA THR A 117 -10.69 1.12 4.84
C THR A 117 -9.97 1.49 3.55
N TRP A 118 -8.79 2.12 3.64
CA TRP A 118 -7.98 2.43 2.45
C TRP A 118 -7.44 1.17 1.77
N ILE A 119 -6.92 0.20 2.52
CA ILE A 119 -6.41 -1.09 1.98
C ILE A 119 -7.54 -1.87 1.28
N ASP A 120 -8.77 -1.83 1.80
CA ASP A 120 -9.91 -2.50 1.15
C ASP A 120 -10.19 -1.94 -0.24
N ARG A 121 -9.90 -0.65 -0.48
CA ARG A 121 -10.06 0.01 -1.78
C ARG A 121 -8.83 -0.15 -2.67
N PHE A 122 -7.65 0.12 -2.13
CA PHE A 122 -6.42 0.33 -2.91
C PHE A 122 -5.34 -0.73 -2.66
N GLY A 123 -5.55 -1.66 -1.74
CA GLY A 123 -4.54 -2.63 -1.31
C GLY A 123 -3.99 -3.49 -2.44
N HIS A 124 -4.84 -3.91 -3.39
CA HIS A 124 -4.38 -4.66 -4.57
C HIS A 124 -3.35 -3.86 -5.38
N ALA A 125 -3.61 -2.57 -5.62
CA ALA A 125 -2.69 -1.69 -6.31
C ALA A 125 -1.42 -1.46 -5.47
N TYR A 126 -1.56 -1.17 -4.18
CA TYR A 126 -0.43 -0.91 -3.30
C TYR A 126 0.55 -2.09 -3.19
N TYR A 127 0.04 -3.29 -2.89
CA TYR A 127 0.91 -4.45 -2.65
C TYR A 127 1.66 -4.91 -3.89
N GLU A 128 1.06 -4.74 -5.07
CA GLU A 128 1.66 -5.10 -6.36
C GLU A 128 2.50 -3.97 -6.95
N SER A 129 2.40 -2.75 -6.42
CA SER A 129 3.13 -1.57 -6.91
C SER A 129 4.62 -1.67 -6.65
N ARG A 130 5.40 -1.10 -7.56
CA ARG A 130 6.82 -0.74 -7.41
C ARG A 130 7.03 0.64 -7.99
N ALA A 131 7.95 1.41 -7.42
CA ALA A 131 8.19 2.78 -7.86
C ALA A 131 8.52 2.81 -9.36
N ASP A 132 7.82 3.63 -10.12
CA ASP A 132 8.15 3.90 -11.51
C ASP A 132 8.97 5.19 -11.56
N HIS A 133 10.22 5.07 -12.01
CA HIS A 133 11.13 6.21 -12.12
C HIS A 133 11.25 6.72 -13.57
N GLU A 134 10.59 6.06 -14.52
CA GLU A 134 10.59 6.45 -15.93
C GLU A 134 9.51 7.50 -16.18
N ILE A 135 8.30 7.27 -15.66
CA ILE A 135 7.20 8.22 -15.74
C ILE A 135 7.38 9.31 -14.68
N LYS A 136 7.28 10.56 -15.09
CA LYS A 136 7.38 11.72 -14.20
C LYS A 136 6.04 12.44 -14.11
N ALA A 137 5.71 12.93 -12.92
CA ALA A 137 4.65 13.91 -12.73
C ALA A 137 5.28 15.30 -12.54
N ASP A 138 4.56 16.34 -12.93
CA ASP A 138 4.97 17.72 -12.65
C ASP A 138 4.63 18.12 -11.21
N GLU A 139 3.63 17.49 -10.62
CA GLU A 139 3.12 17.76 -9.30
C GLU A 139 3.80 16.88 -8.23
N ASP A 140 4.31 17.50 -7.17
CA ASP A 140 5.04 16.79 -6.09
C ASP A 140 4.16 15.81 -5.29
N ASN A 141 2.84 15.99 -5.33
CA ASN A 141 1.86 15.14 -4.64
C ASN A 141 1.41 13.93 -5.48
N VAL A 142 1.97 13.75 -6.68
CA VAL A 142 1.61 12.68 -7.63
C VAL A 142 2.76 11.69 -7.72
N HIS A 143 2.45 10.41 -7.47
CA HIS A 143 3.44 9.34 -7.40
C HIS A 143 3.04 8.17 -8.29
N VAL A 144 3.92 7.79 -9.21
CA VAL A 144 3.65 6.76 -10.21
C VAL A 144 4.34 5.44 -9.84
N PHE A 145 3.61 4.36 -10.01
CA PHE A 145 4.05 2.99 -9.74
C PHE A 145 3.71 2.09 -10.91
N TYR A 146 4.54 1.09 -11.16
CA TYR A 146 4.21 -0.01 -12.06
C TYR A 146 3.70 -1.21 -11.28
N ASN A 147 2.77 -1.95 -11.89
CA ASN A 147 2.34 -3.24 -11.34
C ASN A 147 3.43 -4.28 -11.64
N ALA A 148 3.98 -4.92 -10.59
CA ALA A 148 5.05 -5.91 -10.70
C ALA A 148 4.63 -7.21 -11.43
N ILE A 149 3.33 -7.50 -11.50
CA ILE A 149 2.73 -8.66 -12.16
C ILE A 149 2.24 -8.27 -13.56
N ALA A 150 1.30 -7.31 -13.63
CA ALA A 150 0.70 -6.84 -14.88
C ALA A 150 1.47 -5.61 -15.41
N LYS A 151 2.60 -5.83 -16.09
CA LYS A 151 3.53 -4.77 -16.52
C LYS A 151 2.94 -3.67 -17.41
N TYR A 152 1.77 -3.89 -18.00
CA TYR A 152 1.02 -2.91 -18.78
C TYR A 152 0.13 -2.01 -17.91
N GLN A 153 0.10 -2.20 -16.59
CA GLN A 153 -0.65 -1.36 -15.67
C GLN A 153 0.31 -0.41 -14.95
N ARG A 154 -0.13 0.83 -14.82
CA ARG A 154 0.44 1.80 -13.88
C ARG A 154 -0.62 2.17 -12.85
N TYR A 155 -0.16 2.46 -11.65
CA TYR A 155 -0.94 3.06 -10.59
C TYR A 155 -0.36 4.43 -10.30
N VAL A 156 -1.24 5.41 -10.14
CA VAL A 156 -0.84 6.76 -9.74
C VAL A 156 -1.55 7.07 -8.44
N PHE A 157 -0.78 7.34 -7.39
CA PHE A 157 -1.30 7.76 -6.10
C PHE A 157 -1.12 9.27 -5.96
N ILE A 158 -2.19 9.96 -5.58
CA ILE A 158 -2.25 11.42 -5.50
C ILE A 158 -2.64 11.81 -4.08
N HIS A 159 -1.81 12.63 -3.44
CA HIS A 159 -2.10 13.17 -2.12
C HIS A 159 -3.02 14.39 -2.24
N ILE A 160 -3.97 14.53 -1.31
CA ILE A 160 -4.82 15.72 -1.26
C ILE A 160 -4.00 16.98 -0.88
N PRO A 161 -4.39 18.18 -1.33
CA PRO A 161 -5.57 18.49 -2.15
C PRO A 161 -5.44 17.94 -3.59
N LEU A 162 -6.55 17.47 -4.14
CA LEU A 162 -6.61 17.06 -5.54
C LEU A 162 -6.68 18.30 -6.44
N GLU A 163 -5.79 18.37 -7.43
CA GLU A 163 -5.91 19.35 -8.50
C GLU A 163 -7.06 18.99 -9.46
N GLU A 164 -7.44 19.92 -10.35
CA GLU A 164 -8.46 19.66 -11.37
C GLU A 164 -7.96 18.66 -12.43
N SER A 165 -6.65 18.65 -12.67
CA SER A 165 -5.98 17.78 -13.64
C SER A 165 -4.54 17.52 -13.21
N ILE A 166 -3.92 16.50 -13.78
CA ILE A 166 -2.47 16.25 -13.63
C ILE A 166 -1.79 16.01 -14.97
N GLU A 167 -0.52 16.37 -15.08
CA GLU A 167 0.32 16.07 -16.25
C GLU A 167 1.39 15.01 -15.91
N LEU A 168 1.40 13.93 -16.68
CA LEU A 168 2.44 12.90 -16.64
C LEU A 168 3.28 12.91 -17.91
N LYS A 169 4.59 12.72 -17.77
CA LYS A 169 5.58 12.72 -18.86
C LYS A 169 6.23 11.35 -18.99
N HIS A 170 6.71 11.05 -20.20
CA HIS A 170 7.30 9.77 -20.57
C HIS A 170 6.32 8.59 -20.45
N VAL A 171 5.02 8.86 -20.60
CA VAL A 171 3.99 7.82 -20.50
C VAL A 171 3.86 7.11 -21.86
N PRO A 172 3.94 5.77 -21.90
CA PRO A 172 3.57 5.01 -23.09
C PRO A 172 2.11 5.25 -23.49
N GLN A 173 1.68 4.75 -24.65
CA GLN A 173 0.29 4.87 -25.08
C GLN A 173 -0.68 4.33 -24.02
N VAL A 174 -1.60 5.16 -23.57
CA VAL A 174 -2.65 4.82 -22.60
C VAL A 174 -3.94 4.51 -23.33
N GLU A 175 -4.51 3.36 -23.02
CA GLU A 175 -5.81 2.92 -23.56
C GLU A 175 -6.96 3.30 -22.64
N LYS A 176 -6.74 3.22 -21.32
CA LYS A 176 -7.75 3.56 -20.31
C LYS A 176 -7.14 4.19 -19.07
N SER A 177 -7.86 5.13 -18.48
CA SER A 177 -7.60 5.69 -17.17
C SER A 177 -8.87 5.60 -16.33
N ALA A 178 -8.75 5.20 -15.05
CA ALA A 178 -9.90 5.13 -14.14
C ALA A 178 -9.48 5.26 -12.68
N TRP A 179 -10.37 5.81 -11.85
CA TRP A 179 -10.25 5.73 -10.40
C TRP A 179 -10.31 4.27 -9.93
N ILE A 180 -9.44 3.89 -8.99
CA ILE A 180 -9.35 2.49 -8.53
C ILE A 180 -10.57 2.10 -7.68
N ASP A 181 -10.98 2.98 -6.78
CA ASP A 181 -12.04 2.75 -5.80
C ASP A 181 -13.44 2.74 -6.43
N THR A 182 -13.73 3.70 -7.30
CA THR A 182 -15.05 3.86 -7.93
C THR A 182 -15.15 3.19 -9.29
N ARG A 183 -14.02 2.87 -9.93
CA ARG A 183 -13.92 2.38 -11.32
C ARG A 183 -14.45 3.34 -12.38
N ASN A 184 -14.73 4.58 -12.02
CA ASN A 184 -15.13 5.62 -12.96
C ASN A 184 -13.95 5.93 -13.89
N GLU A 185 -14.22 5.90 -15.19
CA GLU A 185 -13.22 6.27 -16.20
C GLU A 185 -12.92 7.77 -16.12
N LEU A 186 -11.66 8.10 -16.40
CA LEU A 186 -11.15 9.46 -16.41
C LEU A 186 -10.91 9.87 -17.86
N GLU A 187 -11.32 11.09 -18.19
CA GLU A 187 -10.95 11.70 -19.45
C GLU A 187 -9.46 12.03 -19.43
N PHE A 188 -8.77 11.73 -20.52
CA PHE A 188 -7.38 12.08 -20.71
C PHE A 188 -7.11 12.47 -22.16
N LYS A 189 -6.05 13.23 -22.36
CA LYS A 189 -5.49 13.53 -23.68
C LYS A 189 -4.03 13.18 -23.65
N GLN A 190 -3.57 12.48 -24.67
CA GLN A 190 -2.16 12.12 -24.83
C GLN A 190 -1.60 12.73 -26.10
N ASP A 191 -0.50 13.45 -25.98
CA ASP A 191 0.28 14.00 -27.10
C ASP A 191 1.72 13.48 -26.99
N GLY A 192 2.06 12.53 -27.86
CA GLY A 192 3.32 11.79 -27.75
C GLY A 192 3.44 11.07 -26.40
N ASP A 193 4.47 11.41 -25.64
CA ASP A 193 4.76 10.82 -24.33
C ASP A 193 4.20 11.63 -23.15
N ARG A 194 3.38 12.66 -23.41
CA ARG A 194 2.73 13.48 -22.39
C ARG A 194 1.26 13.15 -22.27
N LEU A 195 0.83 12.89 -21.05
CA LEU A 195 -0.54 12.50 -20.70
C LEU A 195 -1.12 13.52 -19.73
N HIS A 196 -2.19 14.19 -20.17
CA HIS A 196 -3.00 15.07 -19.34
C HIS A 196 -4.26 14.34 -18.90
N ILE A 197 -4.52 14.25 -17.59
CA ILE A 197 -5.68 13.55 -17.02
C ILE A 197 -6.55 14.53 -16.24
N GLU A 198 -7.85 14.56 -16.54
CA GLU A 198 -8.83 15.36 -15.81
C GLU A 198 -9.30 14.61 -14.56
N LEU A 199 -9.05 15.16 -13.37
CA LEU A 199 -9.40 14.57 -12.09
C LEU A 199 -10.83 14.96 -11.68
N LYS A 200 -11.83 14.53 -12.47
CA LYS A 200 -13.25 14.76 -12.17
C LYS A 200 -13.74 13.85 -11.04
N ARG A 201 -13.28 14.06 -9.81
CA ARG A 201 -13.74 13.31 -8.65
C ARG A 201 -15.03 13.93 -8.10
N LYS A 202 -16.09 13.13 -8.02
CA LYS A 202 -17.33 13.53 -7.34
C LYS A 202 -17.08 13.57 -5.83
N GLU A 203 -17.76 14.44 -5.11
CA GLU A 203 -17.76 14.40 -3.64
C GLU A 203 -18.21 13.00 -3.18
N ASP A 204 -17.29 12.29 -2.54
CA ASP A 204 -17.55 10.99 -1.92
C ASP A 204 -17.62 11.18 -0.41
N SER A 205 -18.37 10.29 0.24
CA SER A 205 -18.54 10.23 1.69
C SER A 205 -17.27 9.80 2.43
N GLU A 206 -16.42 8.98 1.81
CA GLU A 206 -15.13 8.55 2.36
C GLU A 206 -14.01 9.48 1.88
N GLN A 207 -13.42 10.23 2.81
CA GLN A 207 -12.30 11.13 2.54
C GLN A 207 -10.98 10.49 2.96
N PHE A 208 -10.17 10.12 1.99
CA PHE A 208 -8.78 9.69 2.20
C PHE A 208 -7.82 10.85 1.92
N SER A 209 -6.65 10.82 2.56
CA SER A 209 -5.57 11.77 2.23
C SER A 209 -4.79 11.38 0.97
N VAL A 210 -4.97 10.15 0.47
CA VAL A 210 -4.34 9.64 -0.75
C VAL A 210 -5.38 8.86 -1.56
N TYR A 211 -5.48 9.16 -2.85
CA TYR A 211 -6.32 8.43 -3.81
C TYR A 211 -5.48 7.76 -4.87
N GLY A 212 -5.99 6.66 -5.42
CA GLY A 212 -5.33 5.91 -6.48
C GLY A 212 -6.13 5.89 -7.78
N LEU A 213 -5.44 6.08 -8.90
CA LEU A 213 -5.95 5.83 -10.24
C LEU A 213 -5.11 4.75 -10.95
N ARG A 214 -5.72 4.08 -11.92
CA ARG A 214 -5.10 3.03 -12.72
C ARG A 214 -5.04 3.48 -14.17
N LEU A 215 -3.85 3.41 -14.75
CA LEU A 215 -3.61 3.54 -16.18
C LEU A 215 -3.40 2.16 -16.78
N GLN A 216 -4.13 1.86 -17.85
CA GLN A 216 -3.95 0.68 -18.67
C GLN A 216 -3.19 1.11 -19.92
N LEU A 217 -1.93 0.70 -20.02
CA LEU A 217 -1.08 0.94 -21.18
C LEU A 217 -1.43 -0.04 -22.31
N HIS A 218 -1.20 0.40 -23.54
CA HIS A 218 -1.27 -0.44 -24.73
C HIS A 218 -0.26 -1.59 -24.66
N ARG A 219 -0.64 -2.78 -25.11
CA ARG A 219 0.25 -3.93 -25.21
C ARG A 219 0.60 -4.16 -26.68
N PRO A 220 1.87 -4.33 -27.05
CA PRO A 220 2.24 -4.70 -28.42
C PRO A 220 1.56 -5.99 -28.91
N GLU A 221 1.20 -6.90 -27.99
CA GLU A 221 0.42 -8.11 -28.30
C GLU A 221 -0.99 -7.81 -28.82
N ASP A 222 -1.59 -6.67 -28.44
CA ASP A 222 -2.92 -6.25 -28.90
C ASP A 222 -2.90 -5.85 -30.40
N ASP A 223 -1.74 -5.53 -30.97
CA ASP A 223 -1.57 -5.23 -32.39
C ASP A 223 -1.50 -6.50 -33.27
N LEU A 224 -1.05 -7.63 -32.70
CA LEU A 224 -0.94 -8.91 -33.41
C LEU A 224 -2.30 -9.54 -33.73
N GLY A 225 -3.36 -9.16 -33.03
CA GLY A 225 -4.72 -9.64 -33.29
C GLY A 225 -5.39 -9.01 -34.52
N LYS A 226 -4.80 -7.95 -35.10
CA LYS A 226 -5.36 -7.20 -36.24
C LYS A 226 -4.70 -7.52 -37.59
N THR A 227 -3.84 -8.55 -37.67
CA THR A 227 -3.44 -9.10 -38.97
C THR A 227 -4.58 -9.95 -39.52
N GLU A 228 -5.50 -9.31 -40.24
CA GLU A 228 -6.38 -9.99 -41.19
C GLU A 228 -5.51 -10.62 -42.28
N TYR A 229 -5.64 -11.93 -42.47
CA TYR A 229 -5.12 -12.66 -43.63
C TYR A 229 -6.03 -12.47 -44.84
#